data_AF-A0A7R9VX55-F1
#
_entry.id   AF-A0A7R9VX55-F1
#
_cell.length_a   1.000
_cell.length_b   1.000
_cell.length_c   1.000
_cell.angle_alpha   90.00
_cell.angle_beta   90.00
_cell.angle_gamma   90.00
#
_symmetry.space_group_name_H-M   'P 1'
#
loop_
_entity.id
_entity.type
_entity.pdbx_description
1 polymer ?
#
loop_
_entity_poly.entity_id
_entity_poly.type
_entity_poly.pdbx_seq_one_letter_code
_entity_poly.pdbx_strand_id
1 'polypeptide(L)'
;FLRKIFEGINSLEFQPSLDVTAMISEEGERVPFLRSFNPKDSQGSVERWLIECEAAMRESLKHELRRSFDAYASVERSDWVVQWPGQVVLAVDCMYWTKEVADAIGGGVLPNYTEQLTEELMKVVNKVRGQLTKLERKTLSALIVVDVHARDVAAELARAGVQSETDFEWMSQLRYMWEGGDVSVRMINAQIYYGYEYLGNGGRLVITPLTDRCYRTLMGALHLSLGGAPEGPAGTGKTETTKDLAK
;
A
#
# COMPACT_ATOMS: atom_id res chain seq x y z
N PHE A 1 21.29 -13.14 -0.91
CA PHE A 1 21.73 -12.29 -2.03
C PHE A 1 20.56 -11.49 -2.57
N LEU A 2 19.43 -12.13 -2.92
CA LEU A 2 18.22 -11.45 -3.40
C LEU A 2 17.72 -10.30 -2.50
N ARG A 3 17.64 -10.50 -1.18
CA ARG A 3 17.28 -9.44 -0.21
C ARG A 3 18.16 -8.18 -0.21
N LYS A 4 19.35 -8.23 -0.84
CA LYS A 4 20.22 -7.06 -1.00
C LYS A 4 19.93 -6.27 -2.28
N ILE A 5 19.11 -6.85 -3.17
CA ILE A 5 18.76 -6.32 -4.49
C ILE A 5 17.29 -5.90 -4.49
N PHE A 6 16.41 -6.80 -4.04
CA PHE A 6 14.97 -6.60 -3.89
C PHE A 6 14.62 -6.59 -2.41
N GLU A 7 13.80 -5.63 -1.98
CA GLU A 7 13.53 -5.44 -0.57
C GLU A 7 12.65 -6.57 0.01
N GLY A 8 11.56 -6.91 -0.67
CA GLY A 8 10.60 -7.92 -0.19
C GLY A 8 10.82 -9.34 -0.71
N ILE A 9 11.73 -9.57 -1.67
CA ILE A 9 11.99 -10.93 -2.18
C ILE A 9 13.02 -11.64 -1.30
N ASN A 10 12.54 -12.54 -0.44
CA ASN A 10 13.39 -13.44 0.32
C ASN A 10 13.92 -14.59 -0.54
N SER A 11 13.03 -15.23 -1.30
CA SER A 11 13.36 -16.35 -2.18
C SER A 11 12.44 -16.39 -3.40
N LEU A 12 12.86 -17.11 -4.43
CA LEU A 12 12.08 -17.38 -5.63
C LEU A 12 11.66 -18.84 -5.64
N GLU A 13 10.47 -19.12 -6.15
CA GLU A 13 9.99 -20.48 -6.37
C GLU A 13 10.46 -20.99 -7.73
N PHE A 14 11.17 -22.11 -7.75
CA PHE A 14 11.67 -22.76 -8.95
C PHE A 14 10.91 -24.07 -9.22
N GLN A 15 10.53 -24.27 -10.47
CA GLN A 15 10.07 -25.55 -10.98
C GLN A 15 11.26 -26.47 -11.32
N PRO A 16 11.06 -27.79 -11.52
CA PRO A 16 12.12 -28.70 -11.95
C PRO A 16 12.81 -28.30 -13.28
N SER A 17 12.09 -27.58 -14.15
CA SER A 17 12.60 -26.97 -15.39
C SER A 17 13.53 -25.77 -15.16
N LEU A 18 13.64 -25.30 -13.91
CA LEU A 18 14.23 -24.03 -13.48
C LEU A 18 13.42 -22.78 -13.85
N ASP A 19 12.17 -22.94 -14.28
CA ASP A 19 11.27 -21.81 -14.43
C ASP A 19 10.97 -21.23 -13.06
N VAL A 20 11.10 -19.90 -12.97
CA VAL A 20 10.77 -19.14 -11.78
C VAL A 20 9.29 -18.75 -11.86
N THR A 21 8.50 -19.19 -10.88
CA THR A 21 7.02 -19.08 -10.93
C THR A 21 6.41 -18.20 -9.86
N ALA A 22 7.15 -17.86 -8.81
CA ALA A 22 6.66 -16.97 -7.76
C ALA A 22 7.80 -16.30 -7.00
N MET A 23 7.50 -15.17 -6.39
CA MET A 23 8.32 -14.55 -5.34
C MET A 23 7.74 -14.84 -3.96
N ILE A 24 8.62 -15.02 -2.99
CA ILE A 24 8.26 -15.38 -1.61
C ILE A 24 8.93 -14.38 -0.66
N SER A 25 8.15 -13.80 0.25
CA SER A 25 8.65 -12.88 1.28
C SER A 25 9.32 -13.59 2.45
N GLU A 26 9.92 -12.82 3.36
CA GLU A 26 10.48 -13.36 4.60
C GLU A 26 9.41 -14.01 5.50
N GLU A 27 8.20 -13.48 5.45
CA GLU A 27 7.04 -13.99 6.19
C GLU A 27 6.45 -15.27 5.58
N GLY A 28 6.92 -15.67 4.40
CA GLY A 28 6.38 -16.79 3.63
C GLY A 28 5.17 -16.42 2.78
N GLU A 29 4.88 -15.13 2.59
CA GLU A 29 3.86 -14.70 1.63
C GLU A 29 4.33 -15.03 0.22
N ARG A 30 3.47 -15.67 -0.58
CA ARG A 30 3.80 -16.11 -1.93
C ARG A 30 2.98 -15.34 -2.94
N VAL A 31 3.63 -14.67 -3.88
CA VAL A 31 3.00 -13.98 -5.00
C VAL A 31 3.42 -14.67 -6.31
N PRO A 32 2.49 -15.31 -7.04
CA PRO A 32 2.79 -15.89 -8.35
C PRO A 32 3.23 -14.83 -9.34
N PHE A 33 4.19 -15.17 -10.21
CA PHE A 33 4.48 -14.32 -11.36
C PHE A 33 3.40 -14.51 -12.44
N LEU A 34 2.92 -13.40 -13.00
CA LEU A 34 2.03 -13.41 -14.16
C LEU A 34 2.72 -14.07 -15.36
N ARG A 35 4.00 -13.76 -15.54
CA ARG A 35 4.87 -14.36 -16.55
C ARG A 35 6.08 -15.00 -15.87
N SER A 36 6.18 -16.32 -15.95
CA SER A 36 7.38 -17.03 -15.52
C SER A 36 8.56 -16.73 -16.44
N PHE A 37 9.77 -16.84 -15.89
CA PHE A 37 11.03 -16.67 -16.63
C PHE A 37 12.02 -17.76 -16.22
N ASN A 38 13.00 -18.06 -17.08
CA ASN A 38 14.00 -19.08 -16.79
C ASN A 38 15.42 -18.47 -16.83
N PRO A 39 16.17 -18.48 -15.71
CA PRO A 39 17.53 -17.93 -15.69
C PRO A 39 18.50 -18.56 -16.70
N LYS A 40 18.22 -19.77 -17.23
CA LYS A 40 19.03 -20.37 -18.31
C LYS A 40 18.96 -19.58 -19.61
N ASP A 41 17.85 -18.91 -19.89
CA ASP A 41 17.64 -18.14 -21.12
C ASP A 41 18.54 -16.88 -21.16
N SER A 42 19.06 -16.48 -20.01
CA SER A 42 20.00 -15.37 -19.85
C SER A 42 21.46 -15.69 -20.24
N GLN A 43 21.75 -16.88 -20.78
CA GLN A 43 23.10 -17.28 -21.24
C GLN A 43 24.17 -17.16 -20.15
N GLY A 44 23.81 -17.40 -18.89
CA GLY A 44 24.71 -17.28 -17.73
C GLY A 44 24.89 -15.86 -17.19
N SER A 45 24.26 -14.84 -17.78
CA SER A 45 24.28 -13.47 -17.25
C SER A 45 23.32 -13.32 -16.07
N VAL A 46 23.86 -13.05 -14.89
CA VAL A 46 23.06 -12.85 -13.68
C VAL A 46 22.22 -11.58 -13.76
N GLU A 47 22.78 -10.50 -14.31
CA GLU A 47 22.10 -9.21 -14.46
C GLU A 47 20.86 -9.31 -15.35
N ARG A 48 20.94 -10.08 -16.44
CA ARG A 48 19.81 -10.23 -17.38
C ARG A 48 18.59 -10.88 -16.72
N TRP A 49 18.76 -12.00 -16.02
CA TRP A 49 17.60 -12.64 -15.39
C TRP A 49 17.10 -11.86 -14.17
N LEU A 50 17.94 -11.06 -13.50
CA LEU A 50 17.48 -10.15 -12.44
C LEU A 50 16.61 -9.02 -13.00
N ILE A 51 16.93 -8.47 -14.18
CA ILE A 51 16.07 -7.50 -14.86
C ILE A 51 14.73 -8.15 -15.27
N GLU A 52 14.76 -9.39 -15.75
CA GLU A 52 13.53 -10.14 -16.03
C GLU A 52 12.70 -10.38 -14.76
N CYS A 53 13.35 -10.68 -13.63
CA CYS A 53 12.71 -10.81 -12.33
C CYS A 53 12.06 -9.49 -11.87
N GLU A 54 12.74 -8.35 -12.03
CA GLU A 54 12.18 -7.03 -11.71
C GLU A 54 10.95 -6.72 -12.55
N ALA A 55 11.02 -6.98 -13.86
CA ALA A 55 9.90 -6.78 -14.78
C ALA A 55 8.71 -7.67 -14.42
N ALA A 56 8.96 -8.96 -14.18
CA ALA A 56 7.94 -9.93 -13.78
C ALA A 56 7.29 -9.54 -12.43
N MET A 57 8.08 -9.08 -11.46
CA MET A 57 7.58 -8.59 -10.17
C MET A 57 6.61 -7.42 -10.33
N ARG A 58 7.02 -6.37 -11.06
CA ARG A 58 6.17 -5.19 -11.26
C ARG A 58 4.88 -5.53 -11.99
N GLU A 59 4.98 -6.31 -13.06
CA GLU A 59 3.81 -6.75 -13.84
C GLU A 59 2.84 -7.57 -12.99
N SER A 60 3.36 -8.48 -12.16
CA SER A 60 2.56 -9.34 -11.30
C SER A 60 1.86 -8.56 -10.20
N LEU A 61 2.54 -7.60 -9.55
CA LEU A 61 1.91 -6.75 -8.54
C LEU A 61 0.85 -5.84 -9.14
N LYS A 62 1.11 -5.25 -10.31
CA LYS A 62 0.10 -4.45 -11.02
C LYS A 62 -1.14 -5.29 -11.37
N HIS A 63 -0.93 -6.52 -11.81
CA HIS A 63 -2.00 -7.48 -12.09
C HIS A 63 -2.79 -7.87 -10.84
N GLU A 64 -2.11 -8.20 -9.73
CA GLU A 64 -2.77 -8.55 -8.47
C GLU A 64 -3.53 -7.35 -7.87
N LEU A 65 -2.96 -6.14 -7.93
CA LEU A 65 -3.67 -4.91 -7.55
C LEU A 65 -4.93 -4.69 -8.38
N ARG A 66 -4.85 -4.87 -9.71
CA ARG A 66 -6.03 -4.75 -10.58
C ARG A 66 -7.13 -5.73 -10.19
N ARG A 67 -6.76 -7.02 -10.03
CA ARG A 67 -7.71 -8.08 -9.66
C ARG A 67 -8.34 -7.84 -8.30
N SER A 68 -7.53 -7.41 -7.34
CA SER A 68 -7.98 -7.13 -5.98
C SER A 68 -8.90 -5.91 -5.93
N PHE A 69 -8.56 -4.85 -6.66
CA PHE A 69 -9.39 -3.65 -6.82
C PHE A 69 -10.76 -3.96 -7.43
N ASP A 70 -10.79 -4.76 -8.50
CA ASP A 70 -12.04 -5.18 -9.15
C ASP A 70 -12.88 -6.09 -8.21
N ALA A 71 -12.23 -6.96 -7.43
CA ALA A 71 -12.91 -7.86 -6.51
C ALA A 71 -13.49 -7.16 -5.26
N TYR A 72 -12.87 -6.08 -4.79
CA TYR A 72 -13.28 -5.36 -3.57
C TYR A 72 -14.75 -4.96 -3.58
N ALA A 73 -15.28 -4.51 -4.73
CA ALA A 73 -16.69 -4.12 -4.86
C ALA A 73 -17.68 -5.30 -4.79
N SER A 74 -17.20 -6.54 -4.96
CA SER A 74 -18.04 -7.76 -5.07
C SER A 74 -17.93 -8.71 -3.89
N VAL A 75 -16.95 -8.50 -3.01
CA VAL A 75 -16.65 -9.35 -1.86
C VAL A 75 -16.77 -8.50 -0.59
N GLU A 76 -17.35 -9.06 0.46
CA GLU A 76 -17.44 -8.37 1.75
C GLU A 76 -16.02 -8.04 2.26
N ARG A 77 -15.79 -6.80 2.69
CA ARG A 77 -14.44 -6.28 3.00
C ARG A 77 -13.71 -7.18 4.00
N SER A 78 -14.36 -7.61 5.07
CA SER A 78 -13.75 -8.46 6.09
C SER A 78 -13.30 -9.82 5.54
N ASP A 79 -13.93 -10.35 4.51
CA ASP A 79 -13.47 -11.56 3.81
C ASP A 79 -12.46 -11.27 2.70
N TRP A 80 -12.56 -10.12 2.04
CA TRP A 80 -11.61 -9.70 1.00
C TRP A 80 -10.20 -9.50 1.57
N VAL A 81 -10.05 -8.91 2.75
CA VAL A 81 -8.74 -8.58 3.37
C VAL A 81 -7.83 -9.79 3.65
N VAL A 82 -8.34 -11.02 3.56
CA VAL A 82 -7.56 -12.27 3.73
C VAL A 82 -7.34 -13.04 2.43
N GLN A 83 -7.87 -12.55 1.30
CA GLN A 83 -7.78 -13.23 -0.01
C GLN A 83 -6.61 -12.76 -0.87
N TRP A 84 -5.95 -11.66 -0.49
CA TRP A 84 -4.92 -11.00 -1.29
C TRP A 84 -3.60 -10.84 -0.52
N PRO A 85 -2.47 -10.70 -1.22
CA PRO A 85 -1.20 -10.36 -0.58
C PRO A 85 -1.32 -9.09 0.27
N GLY A 86 -0.62 -9.02 1.41
CA GLY A 86 -0.77 -7.94 2.37
C GLY A 86 -0.50 -6.55 1.78
N GLN A 87 0.53 -6.41 0.95
CA GLN A 87 0.81 -5.16 0.23
C GLN A 87 -0.35 -4.75 -0.70
N VAL A 88 -0.96 -5.72 -1.38
CA VAL A 88 -2.09 -5.50 -2.30
C VAL A 88 -3.33 -5.05 -1.52
N VAL A 89 -3.61 -5.70 -0.39
CA VAL A 89 -4.71 -5.32 0.53
C VAL A 89 -4.56 -3.86 0.95
N LEU A 90 -3.40 -3.48 1.48
CA LEU A 90 -3.17 -2.13 2.00
C LEU A 90 -3.31 -1.05 0.90
N ALA A 91 -2.76 -1.30 -0.28
CA ALA A 91 -2.81 -0.33 -1.37
C ALA A 91 -4.24 -0.17 -1.92
N VAL A 92 -4.97 -1.26 -2.16
CA VAL A 92 -6.36 -1.19 -2.64
C VAL A 92 -7.27 -0.55 -1.60
N ASP A 93 -7.06 -0.85 -0.32
CA ASP A 93 -7.81 -0.22 0.76
C ASP A 93 -7.62 1.31 0.78
N CYS A 94 -6.37 1.78 0.67
CA CYS A 94 -6.09 3.21 0.51
C CYS A 94 -6.76 3.84 -0.72
N MET A 95 -6.86 3.10 -1.84
CA MET A 95 -7.54 3.58 -3.05
C MET A 95 -9.04 3.71 -2.86
N TYR A 96 -9.68 2.70 -2.26
CA TYR A 96 -11.12 2.76 -1.96
C TYR A 96 -11.43 3.82 -0.93
N TRP A 97 -10.63 3.93 0.14
CA TRP A 97 -10.77 5.03 1.09
C TRP A 97 -10.69 6.39 0.40
N THR A 98 -9.70 6.58 -0.49
CA THR A 98 -9.54 7.85 -1.21
C THR A 98 -10.78 8.18 -2.04
N LYS A 99 -11.27 7.19 -2.79
CA LYS A 99 -12.46 7.32 -3.65
C LYS A 99 -13.72 7.59 -2.83
N GLU A 100 -13.97 6.81 -1.79
CA GLU A 100 -15.19 6.89 -0.98
C GLU A 100 -15.23 8.16 -0.13
N VAL A 101 -14.09 8.67 0.37
CA VAL A 101 -14.03 9.99 1.01
C VAL A 101 -14.34 11.10 0.00
N ALA A 102 -13.78 11.05 -1.20
CA ALA A 102 -14.07 12.04 -2.25
C ALA A 102 -15.56 12.04 -2.62
N ASP A 103 -16.16 10.87 -2.81
CA ASP A 103 -17.59 10.70 -3.05
C ASP A 103 -18.42 11.27 -1.88
N ALA A 104 -17.99 11.03 -0.63
CA ALA A 104 -18.68 11.53 0.56
C ALA A 104 -18.56 13.06 0.74
N ILE A 105 -17.43 13.66 0.34
CA ILE A 105 -17.25 15.12 0.28
C ILE A 105 -18.21 15.70 -0.76
N GLY A 106 -18.19 15.17 -2.00
CA GLY A 106 -19.06 15.65 -3.08
C GLY A 106 -20.55 15.46 -2.80
N GLY A 107 -20.91 14.43 -2.04
CA GLY A 107 -22.28 14.16 -1.59
C GLY A 107 -22.70 14.90 -0.31
N GLY A 108 -21.78 15.56 0.40
CA GLY A 108 -22.08 16.21 1.68
C GLY A 108 -22.45 15.24 2.81
N VAL A 109 -21.97 13.99 2.74
CA VAL A 109 -22.30 12.89 3.67
C VAL A 109 -21.07 12.36 4.43
N LEU A 110 -19.99 13.14 4.46
CA LEU A 110 -18.75 12.77 5.13
C LEU A 110 -18.91 12.37 6.63
N PRO A 111 -19.81 12.99 7.43
CA PRO A 111 -20.09 12.52 8.79
C PRO A 111 -20.63 11.08 8.83
N ASN A 112 -21.59 10.74 7.97
CA ASN A 112 -22.16 9.38 7.88
C ASN A 112 -21.10 8.37 7.43
N TYR A 113 -20.25 8.75 6.48
CA TYR A 113 -19.15 7.88 6.04
C TYR A 113 -18.11 7.63 7.15
N THR A 114 -17.88 8.62 8.03
CA THR A 114 -17.00 8.44 9.20
C THR A 114 -17.55 7.37 10.18
N GLU A 115 -18.87 7.31 10.36
CA GLU A 115 -19.51 6.26 11.15
C GLU A 115 -19.33 4.89 10.49
N GLN A 116 -19.52 4.79 9.17
CA GLN A 116 -19.28 3.58 8.40
C GLN A 116 -17.83 3.07 8.52
N LEU A 117 -16.83 3.96 8.42
CA LEU A 117 -15.42 3.60 8.63
C LEU A 117 -15.18 3.00 10.02
N THR A 118 -15.89 3.49 11.04
CA THR A 118 -15.80 2.95 12.40
C THR A 118 -16.37 1.53 12.47
N GLU A 119 -17.50 1.29 11.82
CA GLU A 119 -18.10 -0.05 11.73
C GLU A 119 -17.20 -1.04 11.00
N GLU A 120 -16.66 -0.66 9.84
CA GLU A 120 -15.75 -1.50 9.04
C GLU A 120 -14.46 -1.83 9.79
N LEU A 121 -13.85 -0.86 10.47
CA LEU A 121 -12.70 -1.10 11.34
C LEU A 121 -13.04 -2.12 12.43
N MET A 122 -14.21 -2.01 13.06
CA MET A 122 -14.61 -2.94 14.12
C MET A 122 -14.85 -4.35 13.60
N LYS A 123 -15.34 -4.52 12.36
CA LYS A 123 -15.43 -5.84 11.71
C LYS A 123 -14.05 -6.47 11.56
N VAL A 124 -13.06 -5.72 11.07
CA VAL A 124 -11.68 -6.20 10.94
C VAL A 124 -11.07 -6.54 12.30
N VAL A 125 -11.24 -5.67 13.30
CA VAL A 125 -10.78 -5.92 14.69
C VAL A 125 -11.40 -7.20 15.26
N ASN A 126 -12.69 -7.43 15.03
CA ASN A 126 -13.35 -8.66 15.45
C ASN A 126 -12.80 -9.89 14.71
N LYS A 127 -12.49 -9.77 13.41
CA LYS A 127 -11.85 -10.86 12.65
C LYS A 127 -10.50 -11.25 13.22
N VAL A 128 -9.68 -10.29 13.67
CA VAL A 128 -8.38 -10.55 14.32
C VAL A 128 -8.48 -11.40 15.59
N ARG A 129 -9.62 -11.34 16.29
CA ARG A 129 -9.91 -12.16 17.49
C ARG A 129 -10.23 -13.62 17.15
N GLY A 130 -10.53 -13.91 15.89
CA GLY A 130 -10.77 -15.26 15.39
C GLY A 130 -9.49 -16.07 15.13
N GLN A 131 -9.68 -17.24 14.51
CA GLN A 131 -8.57 -18.07 14.04
C GLN A 131 -8.06 -17.53 12.72
N LEU A 132 -6.77 -17.20 12.69
CA LEU A 132 -6.07 -16.66 11.52
C LEU A 132 -4.68 -17.29 11.43
N THR A 133 -4.21 -17.47 10.21
CA THR A 133 -2.81 -17.76 9.92
C THR A 133 -1.92 -16.61 10.38
N LYS A 134 -0.62 -16.86 10.48
CA LYS A 134 0.37 -15.82 10.84
C LYS A 134 0.40 -14.70 9.81
N LEU A 135 0.26 -15.02 8.52
CA LEU A 135 0.25 -14.05 7.43
C LEU A 135 -0.98 -13.16 7.49
N GLU A 136 -2.17 -13.74 7.58
CA GLU A 136 -3.41 -12.97 7.70
C GLU A 136 -3.38 -12.05 8.93
N ARG A 137 -2.91 -12.55 10.08
CA ARG A 137 -2.78 -11.72 11.29
C ARG A 137 -1.84 -10.55 11.08
N LYS A 138 -0.77 -10.72 10.30
CA LYS A 138 0.19 -9.65 10.00
C LYS A 138 -0.42 -8.61 9.06
N THR A 139 -1.11 -9.04 8.00
CA THR A 139 -1.88 -8.15 7.11
C THR A 139 -2.90 -7.34 7.89
N LEU A 140 -3.73 -7.99 8.72
CA LEU A 140 -4.78 -7.29 9.46
C LEU A 140 -4.22 -6.33 10.52
N SER A 141 -3.07 -6.66 11.13
CA SER A 141 -2.41 -5.73 12.07
C SER A 141 -1.94 -4.46 11.37
N ALA A 142 -1.36 -4.59 10.16
CA ALA A 142 -0.97 -3.45 9.34
C ALA A 142 -2.18 -2.66 8.86
N LEU A 143 -3.25 -3.35 8.44
CA LEU A 143 -4.49 -2.73 7.98
C LEU A 143 -5.17 -1.92 9.08
N ILE A 144 -5.25 -2.45 10.30
CA ILE A 144 -5.84 -1.72 11.45
C ILE A 144 -5.11 -0.39 11.70
N VAL A 145 -3.78 -0.34 11.54
CA VAL A 145 -3.02 0.90 11.68
C VAL A 145 -3.43 1.93 10.64
N VAL A 146 -3.62 1.49 9.39
CA VAL A 146 -4.08 2.35 8.29
C VAL A 146 -5.53 2.79 8.51
N ASP A 147 -6.44 1.86 8.82
CA ASP A 147 -7.87 2.12 9.05
C ASP A 147 -8.11 3.12 10.18
N VAL A 148 -7.36 3.02 11.28
CA VAL A 148 -7.46 3.96 12.41
C VAL A 148 -7.12 5.37 11.94
N HIS A 149 -6.01 5.54 11.23
CA HIS A 149 -5.61 6.83 10.68
C HIS A 149 -6.63 7.35 9.66
N ALA A 150 -7.08 6.49 8.73
CA ALA A 150 -8.06 6.80 7.69
C ALA A 150 -9.40 7.30 8.27
N ARG A 151 -9.90 6.65 9.32
CA ARG A 151 -11.09 7.09 10.08
C ARG A 151 -10.85 8.42 10.77
N ASP A 152 -9.71 8.59 11.44
CA ASP A 152 -9.40 9.81 12.18
C ASP A 152 -9.29 11.03 11.24
N VAL A 153 -8.68 10.84 10.06
CA VAL A 153 -8.65 11.85 9.00
C VAL A 153 -10.05 12.17 8.50
N ALA A 154 -10.90 11.18 8.21
CA ALA A 154 -12.28 11.44 7.79
C ALA A 154 -13.07 12.26 8.85
N ALA A 155 -12.90 11.93 10.12
CA ALA A 155 -13.50 12.66 11.24
C ALA A 155 -12.96 14.10 11.36
N GLU A 156 -11.67 14.32 11.10
CA GLU A 156 -11.07 15.65 11.04
C GLU A 156 -11.61 16.48 9.89
N LEU A 157 -11.70 15.91 8.68
CA LEU A 157 -12.27 16.56 7.50
C LEU A 157 -13.75 16.95 7.72
N ALA A 158 -14.53 16.05 8.34
CA ALA A 158 -15.92 16.34 8.71
C ALA A 158 -16.03 17.49 9.71
N ARG A 159 -15.18 17.51 10.75
CA ARG A 159 -15.14 18.60 11.74
C ARG A 159 -14.68 19.93 11.14
N ALA A 160 -13.77 19.89 10.18
CA ALA A 160 -13.30 21.07 9.45
C ALA A 160 -14.36 21.61 8.48
N GLY A 161 -15.43 20.86 8.21
CA GLY A 161 -16.50 21.28 7.30
C GLY A 161 -16.05 21.30 5.84
N VAL A 162 -15.17 20.38 5.44
CA VAL A 162 -14.73 20.21 4.05
C VAL A 162 -15.93 19.91 3.15
N GLN A 163 -16.04 20.65 2.04
CA GLN A 163 -17.16 20.56 1.09
C GLN A 163 -16.70 20.36 -0.34
N SER A 164 -15.40 20.53 -0.62
CA SER A 164 -14.84 20.38 -1.96
C SER A 164 -13.57 19.52 -1.92
N GLU A 165 -13.36 18.75 -2.99
CA GLU A 165 -12.10 18.04 -3.20
C GLU A 165 -10.90 18.98 -3.44
N THR A 166 -11.17 20.27 -3.65
CA THR A 166 -10.14 21.32 -3.74
C THR A 166 -9.83 21.97 -2.40
N ASP A 167 -10.48 21.58 -1.31
CA ASP A 167 -10.18 22.11 0.01
C ASP A 167 -8.82 21.59 0.48
N PHE A 168 -8.03 22.47 1.09
CA PHE A 168 -6.64 22.17 1.43
C PHE A 168 -6.53 21.01 2.40
N GLU A 169 -7.45 20.91 3.36
CA GLU A 169 -7.49 19.85 4.37
C GLU A 169 -7.52 18.47 3.70
N TRP A 170 -8.33 18.29 2.65
CA TRP A 170 -8.38 17.06 1.86
C TRP A 170 -7.16 16.91 0.95
N MET A 171 -6.77 17.96 0.23
CA MET A 171 -5.62 17.90 -0.67
C MET A 171 -4.31 17.60 0.06
N SER A 172 -4.22 17.97 1.34
CA SER A 172 -3.05 17.75 2.18
C SER A 172 -2.87 16.31 2.66
N GLN A 173 -3.86 15.44 2.43
CA GLN A 173 -3.80 14.00 2.75
C GLN A 173 -3.07 13.20 1.65
N LEU A 174 -2.57 12.02 2.01
CA LEU A 174 -1.98 11.08 1.06
C LEU A 174 -3.10 10.30 0.37
N ARG A 175 -3.25 10.49 -0.94
CA ARG A 175 -4.40 9.98 -1.71
C ARG A 175 -3.94 9.00 -2.76
N TYR A 176 -4.47 7.78 -2.73
CA TYR A 176 -4.17 6.73 -3.70
C TYR A 176 -5.27 6.72 -4.77
N MET A 177 -4.89 6.93 -6.02
CA MET A 177 -5.81 7.02 -7.16
C MET A 177 -5.56 5.86 -8.11
N TRP A 178 -6.62 5.09 -8.41
CA TRP A 178 -6.62 4.12 -9.50
C TRP A 178 -7.22 4.78 -10.76
N GLU A 179 -6.38 5.21 -11.69
CA GLU A 179 -6.80 5.91 -12.91
C GLU A 179 -6.03 5.38 -14.12
N GLY A 180 -6.70 5.20 -15.26
CA GLY A 180 -6.05 4.75 -16.49
C GLY A 180 -5.39 3.36 -16.42
N GLY A 181 -5.78 2.53 -15.44
CA GLY A 181 -5.17 1.22 -15.21
C GLY A 181 -3.82 1.27 -14.50
N ASP A 182 -3.50 2.38 -13.83
CA ASP A 182 -2.30 2.56 -13.01
C ASP A 182 -2.66 3.18 -11.66
N VAL A 183 -1.72 3.10 -10.71
CA VAL A 183 -1.86 3.68 -9.38
C VAL A 183 -0.98 4.92 -9.29
N SER A 184 -1.59 6.04 -8.90
CA SER A 184 -0.85 7.24 -8.56
C SER A 184 -1.13 7.66 -7.13
N VAL A 185 -0.10 8.12 -6.43
CA VAL A 185 -0.18 8.67 -5.09
C VAL A 185 -0.06 10.19 -5.20
N ARG A 186 -1.07 10.90 -4.70
CA ARG A 186 -1.19 12.34 -4.77
C ARG A 186 -1.16 12.95 -3.37
N MET A 187 -0.48 14.08 -3.24
CA MET A 187 -0.49 14.90 -2.01
C MET A 187 -0.18 16.34 -2.37
N ILE A 188 -1.09 17.26 -2.03
CA ILE A 188 -1.06 18.67 -2.43
C ILE A 188 -0.93 18.77 -3.96
N ASN A 189 0.23 19.18 -4.48
CA ASN A 189 0.51 19.31 -5.91
C ASN A 189 1.40 18.16 -6.44
N ALA A 190 1.88 17.29 -5.56
CA ALA A 190 2.72 16.16 -5.92
C ALA A 190 1.86 15.01 -6.45
N GLN A 191 2.31 14.39 -7.53
CA GLN A 191 1.80 13.12 -8.04
C GLN A 191 2.98 12.22 -8.38
N ILE A 192 2.97 10.99 -7.88
CA ILE A 192 3.99 9.97 -8.13
C ILE A 192 3.29 8.67 -8.49
N TYR A 193 3.79 7.94 -9.49
CA TYR A 193 3.27 6.61 -9.82
C TYR A 193 3.77 5.58 -8.81
N TYR A 194 2.91 4.62 -8.47
CA TYR A 194 3.27 3.53 -7.57
C TYR A 194 4.40 2.71 -8.18
N GLY A 195 5.43 2.37 -7.38
CA GLY A 195 6.64 1.74 -7.90
C GLY A 195 6.50 0.25 -8.23
N TYR A 196 5.48 -0.41 -7.69
CA TYR A 196 5.25 -1.86 -7.81
C TYR A 196 6.47 -2.71 -7.42
N GLU A 197 7.29 -2.23 -6.49
CA GLU A 197 8.31 -3.05 -5.81
C GLU A 197 7.60 -3.98 -4.84
N TYR A 198 7.99 -5.26 -4.80
CA TYR A 198 7.46 -6.18 -3.79
C TYR A 198 8.15 -5.95 -2.47
N LEU A 199 7.37 -5.63 -1.44
CA LEU A 199 7.86 -5.28 -0.10
C LEU A 199 7.53 -6.38 0.93
N GLY A 200 6.85 -7.44 0.50
CA GLY A 200 6.37 -8.50 1.38
C GLY A 200 5.23 -8.04 2.29
N ASN A 201 4.92 -8.87 3.28
CA ASN A 201 3.89 -8.58 4.27
C ASN A 201 4.50 -7.82 5.45
N GLY A 202 4.86 -6.55 5.21
CA GLY A 202 5.45 -5.65 6.19
C GLY A 202 4.41 -4.99 7.09
N GLY A 203 4.83 -4.57 8.29
CA GLY A 203 3.99 -3.69 9.14
C GLY A 203 3.93 -2.26 8.59
N ARG A 204 2.92 -1.50 9.03
CA ARG A 204 2.82 -0.05 8.80
C ARG A 204 3.18 0.73 10.06
N LEU A 205 3.80 1.89 9.88
CA LEU A 205 4.08 2.83 10.97
C LEU A 205 2.76 3.48 11.43
N VAL A 206 2.59 3.66 12.74
CA VAL A 206 1.47 4.45 13.26
C VAL A 206 1.61 5.89 12.76
N ILE A 207 0.59 6.35 12.01
CA ILE A 207 0.58 7.69 11.43
C ILE A 207 0.05 8.67 12.48
N THR A 208 0.84 9.70 12.75
CA THR A 208 0.52 10.79 13.68
C THR A 208 0.51 12.11 12.91
N PRO A 209 -0.02 13.21 13.49
CA PRO A 209 0.03 14.52 12.84
C PRO A 209 1.46 14.98 12.46
N LEU A 210 2.48 14.52 13.20
CA LEU A 210 3.88 14.79 12.89
C LEU A 210 4.37 13.95 11.69
N THR A 211 3.93 12.69 11.61
CA THR A 211 4.15 11.81 10.45
C THR A 211 3.55 12.43 9.18
N ASP A 212 2.30 12.90 9.22
CA ASP A 212 1.63 13.53 8.08
C ASP A 212 2.31 14.82 7.63
N ARG A 213 2.78 15.62 8.59
CA ARG A 213 3.59 16.81 8.28
C ARG A 213 4.88 16.42 7.56
N CYS A 214 5.53 15.35 8.00
CA CYS A 214 6.74 14.85 7.34
C CYS A 214 6.42 14.34 5.93
N TYR A 215 5.32 13.60 5.73
CA TYR A 215 4.89 13.14 4.40
C TYR A 215 4.67 14.30 3.43
N ARG A 216 3.97 15.36 3.88
CA ARG A 216 3.77 16.58 3.07
C ARG A 216 5.06 17.21 2.61
N THR A 217 6.03 17.36 3.52
CA THR A 217 7.35 17.92 3.18
C THR A 217 8.11 17.01 2.21
N LEU A 218 8.11 15.70 2.43
CA LEU A 218 8.81 14.73 1.58
C LEU A 218 8.20 14.64 0.19
N MET A 219 6.87 14.57 0.08
CA MET A 219 6.16 14.58 -1.21
C MET A 219 6.39 15.88 -1.98
N GLY A 220 6.38 17.02 -1.28
CA GLY A 220 6.73 18.32 -1.88
C GLY A 220 8.17 18.38 -2.38
N ALA A 221 9.13 17.85 -1.61
CA ALA A 221 10.53 17.76 -2.03
C ALA A 221 10.69 16.87 -3.27
N LEU A 222 10.06 15.69 -3.28
CA LEU A 222 10.08 14.77 -4.43
C LEU A 222 9.50 15.42 -5.70
N HIS A 223 8.38 16.13 -5.58
CA HIS A 223 7.79 16.87 -6.69
C HIS A 223 8.74 17.91 -7.30
N LEU A 224 9.57 18.53 -6.46
CA LEU A 224 10.58 19.51 -6.87
C LEU A 224 11.94 18.88 -7.23
N SER A 225 12.03 17.55 -7.27
CA SER A 225 13.30 16.82 -7.47
C SER A 225 14.38 17.19 -6.45
N LEU A 226 13.98 17.44 -5.21
CA LEU A 226 14.84 17.76 -4.07
C LEU A 226 14.93 16.56 -3.11
N GLY A 227 16.02 16.51 -2.36
CA GLY A 227 16.15 15.59 -1.22
C GLY A 227 15.34 16.07 -0.02
N GLY A 228 14.83 15.14 0.78
CA GLY A 228 14.19 15.41 2.06
C GLY A 228 15.13 15.12 3.23
N ALA A 229 15.27 16.06 4.16
CA ALA A 229 16.05 15.89 5.38
C ALA A 229 15.16 16.10 6.62
N PRO A 230 14.44 15.07 7.10
CA PRO A 230 13.70 15.18 8.35
C PRO A 230 14.66 15.38 9.53
N GLU A 231 14.46 16.43 10.31
CA GLU A 231 15.28 16.76 11.49
C GLU A 231 14.52 16.49 12.80
N GLY A 232 15.26 16.08 13.84
CA GLY A 232 14.73 15.79 15.17
C GLY A 232 15.62 14.84 15.98
N PRO A 233 15.39 14.70 17.30
CA PRO A 233 16.20 13.84 18.18
C PRO A 233 16.27 12.37 17.74
N ALA A 234 17.25 11.62 18.26
CA ALA A 234 17.33 10.17 18.02
C ALA A 234 16.07 9.46 18.56
N GLY A 235 15.58 8.45 17.83
CA GLY A 235 14.42 7.66 18.24
C GLY A 235 13.04 8.28 17.95
N THR A 236 12.96 9.46 17.34
CA THR A 236 11.67 10.12 17.03
C THR A 236 11.03 9.68 15.70
N GLY A 237 11.30 8.46 15.24
CA GLY A 237 10.65 7.88 14.06
C GLY A 237 11.08 8.39 12.68
N LYS A 238 12.01 9.34 12.57
CA LYS A 238 12.42 9.97 11.29
C LYS A 238 12.64 8.99 10.13
N THR A 239 13.51 8.00 10.33
CA THR A 239 13.84 6.99 9.32
C THR A 239 12.66 6.09 9.00
N GLU A 240 11.88 5.71 10.02
CA GLU A 240 10.71 4.84 9.84
C GLU A 240 9.57 5.57 9.13
N THR A 241 9.42 6.88 9.34
CA THR A 241 8.52 7.75 8.57
C THR A 241 8.92 7.77 7.09
N THR A 242 10.21 8.01 6.77
CA THR A 242 10.65 7.98 5.37
C THR A 242 10.44 6.60 4.73
N LYS A 243 10.73 5.51 5.47
CA LYS A 243 10.49 4.15 4.97
C LYS A 243 9.01 3.87 4.75
N ASP A 244 8.13 4.29 5.66
CA ASP A 244 6.69 4.02 5.53
C ASP A 244 6.05 4.81 4.38
N LEU A 245 6.54 6.03 4.08
CA LEU A 245 6.13 6.76 2.87
C LEU A 245 6.60 6.08 1.58
N ALA A 246 7.76 5.42 1.61
CA ALA A 246 8.32 4.73 0.44
C ALA A 246 7.58 3.42 0.10
N LYS A 247 6.79 2.86 1.04
CA LYS A 247 5.98 1.65 0.88
C LYS A 247 4.63 1.93 0.23
#